data_AF-G2G763-F1
#
_entry.id   AF-G2G763-F1
#
_cell.length_a   1.000
_cell.length_b   1.000
_cell.length_c   1.000
_cell.angle_alpha   90.00
_cell.angle_beta   90.00
_cell.angle_gamma   90.00
#
_symmetry.space_group_name_H-M   'P 1'
#
loop_
_entity.id
_entity.type
_entity.pdbx_description
1 polymer ?
#
loop_
_entity_poly.entity_id
_entity_poly.type
_entity_poly.pdbx_seq_one_letter_code
_entity_poly.pdbx_strand_id
1 'polypeptide(L)'
;MLYGILGVMADTSVKIDTHTRDTLQSLAAAAGLTVKAYLAKVADEKEQERALDTATAAFRRVIAEPGIMEAFDAEFGGLPPAAHSTPQAA
;
A
#
# COMPACT_ATOMS: atom_id res chain seq x y z
N MET A 1 32.86 -20.15 4.09
CA MET A 1 32.97 -18.88 3.34
C MET A 1 31.56 -18.37 3.09
N LEU A 2 31.14 -17.39 3.88
CA LEU A 2 29.79 -16.81 3.85
C LEU A 2 29.91 -15.41 3.23
N TYR A 3 29.87 -15.29 1.90
CA TYR A 3 29.71 -13.99 1.25
C TYR A 3 28.22 -13.63 1.26
N GLY A 4 27.77 -13.18 2.42
CA GLY A 4 26.47 -12.55 2.58
C GLY A 4 26.45 -11.26 1.78
N ILE A 5 25.58 -11.24 0.77
CA ILE A 5 24.77 -10.13 0.24
C ILE A 5 24.95 -8.80 1.00
N LEU A 6 26.10 -8.13 0.83
CA LEU A 6 26.12 -6.68 0.84
C LEU A 6 25.72 -6.30 -0.58
N GLY A 7 24.42 -6.08 -0.79
CA GLY A 7 23.96 -5.39 -1.98
C GLY A 7 24.69 -4.05 -2.01
N VAL A 8 25.74 -3.95 -2.82
CA VAL A 8 26.42 -2.68 -3.07
C VAL A 8 25.34 -1.74 -3.58
N MET A 9 25.14 -0.64 -2.86
CA MET A 9 24.42 0.53 -3.37
C MET A 9 25.23 1.13 -4.52
N ALA A 10 25.25 0.44 -5.66
CA ALA A 10 25.88 0.92 -6.86
C ALA A 10 25.00 2.04 -7.43
N ASP A 11 25.58 3.21 -7.62
CA ASP A 11 24.96 4.21 -8.47
C ASP A 11 24.91 3.66 -9.90
N THR A 12 23.70 3.64 -10.47
CA THR A 12 23.46 3.20 -11.84
C THR A 12 22.96 4.37 -12.67
N SER A 13 23.20 4.33 -13.98
CA SER A 13 22.69 5.33 -14.92
C SER A 13 21.62 4.73 -15.82
N VAL A 14 20.49 5.41 -15.94
CA VAL A 14 19.42 5.05 -16.88
C VAL A 14 19.31 6.15 -17.93
N LYS A 15 19.22 5.77 -19.21
CA LYS A 15 18.96 6.72 -20.29
C LYS A 15 17.49 7.11 -20.29
N ILE A 16 17.24 8.40 -20.22
CA ILE A 16 15.93 9.03 -20.36
C ILE A 16 16.06 10.21 -21.33
N ASP A 17 14.95 10.60 -21.96
CA ASP A 17 14.94 11.81 -22.78
C ASP A 17 15.03 13.07 -21.90
N THR A 18 15.40 14.17 -22.53
CA THR A 18 15.58 15.49 -21.89
C THR A 18 14.31 15.94 -21.17
N HIS A 19 13.13 15.76 -21.78
CA HIS A 19 11.87 16.21 -21.20
C HIS A 19 11.53 15.41 -19.93
N THR A 20 11.71 14.09 -19.96
CA THR A 20 11.52 13.23 -18.78
C THR A 20 12.49 13.60 -17.66
N ARG A 21 13.77 13.84 -17.97
CA ARG A 21 14.76 14.30 -16.99
C ARG A 21 14.34 15.61 -16.33
N ASP A 22 13.92 16.60 -17.12
CA ASP A 22 13.57 17.93 -16.61
C ASP A 22 12.29 17.86 -15.76
N THR A 23 11.34 17.01 -16.15
CA THR A 23 10.14 16.71 -15.36
C THR A 23 10.51 16.11 -14.00
N LEU A 24 11.39 15.10 -13.97
CA LEU A 24 11.85 14.47 -12.73
C LEU A 24 12.62 15.45 -11.83
N GLN A 25 13.42 16.35 -12.42
CA GLN A 25 14.10 17.40 -11.68
C GLN A 25 13.12 18.37 -11.02
N SER A 26 12.10 18.82 -11.77
CA SER A 26 11.06 19.72 -11.26
C SER A 26 10.27 19.07 -10.12
N LEU A 27 9.85 17.82 -10.29
CA LEU A 27 9.11 17.07 -9.27
C LEU A 27 9.96 16.82 -8.01
N ALA A 28 11.23 16.44 -8.17
CA ALA A 28 12.14 16.26 -7.05
C ALA A 28 12.36 17.59 -6.29
N ALA A 29 12.56 18.69 -7.01
CA ALA A 29 12.71 20.01 -6.41
C ALA A 29 11.45 20.44 -5.65
N ALA A 30 10.25 20.23 -6.21
CA ALA A 30 8.99 20.50 -5.54
C ALA A 30 8.80 19.66 -4.27
N ALA A 31 9.34 18.43 -4.24
CA ALA A 31 9.36 17.55 -3.08
C ALA A 31 10.49 17.85 -2.09
N GLY A 32 11.40 18.79 -2.38
CA GLY A 32 12.59 19.06 -1.56
C GLY A 32 13.62 17.92 -1.55
N LEU A 33 13.64 17.08 -2.59
CA LEU A 33 14.47 15.88 -2.71
C LEU A 33 15.48 16.00 -3.85
N THR A 34 16.54 15.20 -3.78
CA THR A 34 17.38 14.94 -4.96
C THR A 34 16.63 14.03 -5.94
N VAL A 35 16.97 14.07 -7.23
CA VAL A 35 16.35 13.17 -8.23
C VAL A 35 16.51 11.69 -7.84
N LYS A 36 17.66 11.29 -7.29
CA LYS A 36 17.89 9.93 -6.79
C LYS A 36 16.92 9.56 -5.66
N ALA A 37 16.79 10.44 -4.65
CA ALA A 37 15.89 10.19 -3.53
C ALA A 37 14.42 10.21 -3.94
N TYR A 38 14.06 11.09 -4.90
CA TYR A 38 12.73 11.14 -5.48
C TYR A 38 12.40 9.85 -6.23
N LEU A 39 13.32 9.34 -7.06
CA LEU A 39 13.12 8.07 -7.77
C LEU A 39 13.01 6.87 -6.84
N ALA A 40 13.79 6.83 -5.75
CA ALA A 40 13.66 5.79 -4.74
C ALA A 40 12.27 5.81 -4.09
N LYS A 41 11.82 7.00 -3.68
CA LYS A 41 10.46 7.19 -3.12
C LYS A 41 9.37 6.74 -4.11
N VAL A 42 9.47 7.15 -5.38
CA VAL A 42 8.49 6.76 -6.41
C VAL A 42 8.49 5.25 -6.63
N ALA A 43 9.66 4.59 -6.56
CA ALA A 43 9.73 3.14 -6.69
C ALA A 43 8.97 2.44 -5.55
N ASP A 44 9.19 2.87 -4.30
CA ASP A 44 8.49 2.33 -3.13
C ASP A 44 6.98 2.56 -3.23
N GLU A 45 6.55 3.76 -3.62
CA GLU A 45 5.14 4.10 -3.83
C GLU A 45 4.50 3.20 -4.91
N LYS A 46 5.20 2.95 -6.01
CA LYS A 46 4.70 2.09 -7.10
C LYS A 46 4.66 0.62 -6.74
N GLU A 47 5.59 0.15 -5.91
CA GLU A 47 5.53 -1.21 -5.35
C GLU A 47 4.31 -1.36 -4.45
N GLN A 48 4.06 -0.39 -3.57
CA GLN A 48 2.92 -0.40 -2.69
C GLN A 48 1.58 -0.34 -3.45
N GLU A 49 1.48 0.50 -4.49
CA GLU A 49 0.30 0.55 -5.37
C GLU A 49 -0.01 -0.84 -5.98
N ARG A 50 1.01 -1.53 -6.50
CA ARG A 50 0.84 -2.88 -7.06
C ARG A 50 0.43 -3.92 -6.02
N ALA A 51 0.97 -3.81 -4.81
CA ALA A 51 0.59 -4.69 -3.71
C ALA A 51 -0.88 -4.49 -3.33
N LEU A 52 -1.33 -3.22 -3.27
CA LEU A 52 -2.73 -2.86 -3.00
C LEU A 52 -3.67 -3.33 -4.11
N ASP A 53 -3.30 -3.18 -5.37
CA ASP A 53 -4.08 -3.70 -6.50
C ASP A 53 -4.25 -5.22 -6.42
N THR A 54 -3.16 -5.92 -6.10
CA THR A 54 -3.17 -7.38 -5.93
C THR A 54 -4.07 -7.81 -4.77
N ALA A 55 -3.91 -7.17 -3.60
CA ALA A 55 -4.73 -7.45 -2.43
C ALA A 55 -6.21 -7.16 -2.69
N THR A 56 -6.52 -6.05 -3.37
CA THR A 56 -7.88 -5.67 -3.72
C THR A 56 -8.51 -6.68 -4.68
N ALA A 57 -7.77 -7.15 -5.69
CA ALA A 57 -8.25 -8.17 -6.61
C ALA A 57 -8.51 -9.50 -5.90
N ALA A 58 -7.61 -9.92 -5.00
CA ALA A 58 -7.79 -11.13 -4.19
C ALA A 58 -9.01 -11.01 -3.27
N PHE A 59 -9.16 -9.89 -2.57
CA PHE A 59 -10.30 -9.64 -1.70
C PHE A 59 -11.61 -9.68 -2.48
N ARG A 60 -11.70 -8.94 -3.60
CA ARG A 60 -12.88 -8.94 -4.49
C ARG A 60 -13.25 -10.33 -4.98
N ARG A 61 -12.26 -11.16 -5.28
CA ARG A 61 -12.48 -12.55 -5.68
C ARG A 61 -13.13 -13.36 -4.55
N VAL A 62 -12.59 -13.28 -3.34
CA VAL A 62 -13.09 -14.05 -2.19
C VAL A 62 -14.50 -13.63 -1.81
N ILE A 63 -14.79 -12.33 -1.72
CA ILE A 63 -16.13 -11.86 -1.35
C ILE A 63 -17.20 -12.10 -2.42
N ALA A 64 -16.79 -12.40 -3.65
CA ALA A 64 -17.70 -12.76 -4.73
C ALA A 64 -18.03 -14.27 -4.75
N GLU A 65 -17.35 -15.10 -3.93
CA GLU A 65 -17.68 -16.51 -3.81
C GLU A 65 -19.00 -16.67 -3.03
N PRO A 66 -19.93 -17.51 -3.53
CA PRO A 66 -21.20 -17.74 -2.85
C PRO A 66 -21.01 -18.23 -1.41
N GLY A 67 -21.74 -17.65 -0.46
CA GLY A 67 -21.71 -18.07 0.93
C GLY A 67 -20.62 -17.41 1.79
N ILE A 68 -19.66 -16.71 1.20
CA ILE A 68 -18.58 -16.04 1.96
C ILE A 68 -19.11 -14.84 2.74
N MET A 69 -19.93 -13.98 2.11
CA MET A 69 -20.47 -12.80 2.79
C MET A 69 -21.46 -13.20 3.89
N GLU A 70 -22.28 -14.21 3.63
CA GLU A 70 -23.23 -14.75 4.60
C GLU A 70 -22.52 -15.38 5.81
N ALA A 71 -21.43 -16.12 5.58
CA ALA A 71 -20.61 -16.68 6.65
C ALA A 71 -19.92 -15.58 7.47
N PHE A 72 -19.38 -14.56 6.81
CA PHE A 72 -18.75 -13.42 7.48
C PHE A 72 -19.77 -12.64 8.33
N ASP A 73 -20.95 -12.36 7.80
CA ASP A 73 -22.03 -11.69 8.54
C ASP A 73 -22.52 -12.53 9.73
N ALA A 74 -22.57 -13.86 9.60
CA ALA A 74 -22.93 -14.74 10.71
C ALA A 74 -21.92 -14.71 11.86
N GLU A 75 -20.63 -14.56 11.55
CA GLU A 75 -19.54 -14.56 12.53
C GLU A 75 -19.29 -13.16 13.12
N PHE A 76 -19.43 -12.09 12.32
CA PHE A 76 -19.02 -10.74 12.67
C PHE A 76 -20.14 -9.68 12.60
N GLY A 77 -21.30 -9.97 12.00
CA GLY A 77 -22.39 -9.03 11.77
C GLY A 77 -23.32 -8.77 12.96
N GLY A 78 -23.14 -9.49 14.08
CA GLY A 78 -23.90 -9.27 15.30
C GLY A 78 -23.24 -8.22 16.20
N LEU A 79 -23.92 -7.10 16.47
CA LEU A 79 -23.57 -6.26 17.62
C LEU A 79 -23.85 -7.07 18.90
N PRO A 80 -22.91 -7.16 19.86
CA PRO A 80 -23.24 -7.71 21.17
C PRO A 80 -24.43 -6.95 21.74
N PRO A 81 -25.42 -7.63 22.35
CA PRO A 81 -26.58 -6.95 22.90
C PRO A 81 -26.08 -5.87 23.87
N ALA A 82 -26.36 -4.61 23.53
CA ALA A 82 -26.05 -3.51 24.41
C ALA A 82 -26.86 -3.74 25.70
N ALA A 83 -26.18 -4.12 26.77
CA ALA A 83 -26.75 -4.16 28.11
C ALA A 83 -26.97 -2.71 28.57
N HIS A 84 -27.96 -2.05 27.99
CA HIS A 84 -28.50 -0.83 28.55
C HIS A 84 -29.34 -1.23 29.75
N SER A 85 -28.69 -1.43 30.88
CA SER A 85 -29.31 -1.31 32.19
C SER A 85 -29.79 0.14 32.31
N THR A 86 -31.04 0.39 31.93
CA THR A 86 -31.74 1.63 32.26
C THR A 86 -31.84 1.72 33.78
N PRO A 87 -31.23 2.72 34.45
CA PRO A 87 -31.56 3.01 35.83
C PRO A 87 -32.95 3.65 35.81
N GLN A 88 -33.96 2.92 36.27
CA GLN A 88 -35.27 3.51 36.55
C GLN A 88 -35.12 4.38 37.79
N ALA A 89 -35.27 5.70 37.63
CA ALA A 89 -35.34 6.64 38.73
C ALA A 89 -36.69 6.48 39.46
N ALA A 90 -36.62 6.53 40.80
CA ALA A 90 -37.73 6.42 41.75
C ALA A 90 -38.60 7.69 41.79
#